data_AF-A0A953P0R9-F1
#
_entry.id   AF-A0A953P0R9-F1
#
_cell.length_a   1.000
_cell.length_b   1.000
_cell.length_c   1.000
_cell.angle_alpha   90.00
_cell.angle_beta   90.00
_cell.angle_gamma   90.00
#
_symmetry.space_group_name_H-M   'P 1'
#
loop_
_entity.id
_entity.type
_entity.pdbx_description
1 polymer ?
#
loop_
_entity_poly.entity_id
_entity_poly.type
_entity_poly.pdbx_seq_one_letter_code
_entity_poly.pdbx_strand_id
1 'polypeptide(L)'
;MPFSEDDLKSALRRKEPSTGFTAKVMARLGEQLAPKAWRIEQRGKFSLLRWPVNVRWAVAAALAATLLLAVGLQQYQRRQEQARAEKARQQTILALQIATQKMDHVFQRANRTPAQNPVTNKEQL
;
A
#
# COMPACT_ATOMS: atom_id res chain seq x y z
N MET A 1 23.04 -8.76 -5.72
CA MET A 1 23.07 -10.08 -6.38
C MET A 1 21.81 -10.20 -7.22
N PRO A 2 21.90 -10.16 -8.56
CA PRO A 2 20.76 -10.46 -9.41
C PRO A 2 20.48 -11.97 -9.35
N PHE A 3 19.25 -12.36 -9.04
CA PHE A 3 18.82 -13.76 -9.11
C PHE A 3 18.78 -14.18 -10.58
N SER A 4 19.37 -15.33 -10.93
CA SER A 4 19.31 -15.86 -12.30
C SER A 4 17.90 -16.36 -12.62
N GLU A 5 17.44 -16.22 -13.86
CA GLU A 5 16.17 -16.83 -14.31
C GLU A 5 16.15 -18.35 -14.08
N ASP A 6 17.32 -18.98 -14.11
CA ASP A 6 17.45 -20.41 -13.86
C ASP A 6 17.26 -20.76 -12.37
N ASP A 7 17.66 -19.88 -11.46
CA ASP A 7 17.40 -20.03 -10.02
C ASP A 7 15.90 -19.97 -9.75
N LEU A 8 15.21 -19.03 -10.42
CA LEU A 8 13.76 -18.89 -10.30
C LEU A 8 13.04 -20.13 -10.87
N LYS A 9 13.43 -20.60 -12.06
CA LYS A 9 12.87 -21.81 -12.66
C LYS A 9 13.11 -23.05 -11.80
N SER A 10 14.28 -23.16 -11.17
CA SER A 10 14.58 -24.29 -10.28
C SER A 10 13.75 -24.24 -8.99
N ALA A 11 13.56 -23.06 -8.41
CA ALA A 11 12.76 -22.86 -7.20
C ALA A 11 11.26 -23.11 -7.42
N LEU A 12 10.76 -22.83 -8.63
CA LEU A 12 9.36 -23.06 -9.01
C LEU A 12 9.07 -24.48 -9.51
N ARG A 13 10.09 -25.36 -9.55
CA ARG A 13 9.88 -26.74 -9.97
C ARG A 13 8.96 -27.45 -8.97
N ARG A 14 7.94 -28.14 -9.50
CA ARG A 14 6.97 -28.88 -8.69
C ARG A 14 7.68 -29.95 -7.85
N LYS A 15 7.58 -29.81 -6.53
CA LYS A 15 8.04 -30.80 -5.56
C LYS A 15 6.83 -31.55 -5.04
N GLU A 16 6.79 -32.86 -5.22
CA GLU A 16 5.69 -33.65 -4.70
C GLU A 16 5.69 -33.62 -3.17
N PRO A 17 4.53 -33.35 -2.56
CA PRO A 17 4.41 -33.37 -1.11
C PRO A 17 4.59 -34.80 -0.59
N SER A 18 5.04 -34.93 0.67
CA SER A 18 5.13 -36.25 1.31
C SER A 18 3.73 -36.87 1.47
N THR A 19 3.68 -38.20 1.52
CA THR A 19 2.42 -39.00 1.58
C THR A 19 1.51 -38.63 2.76
N GLY A 20 2.04 -38.05 3.84
CA GLY A 20 1.29 -37.56 5.00
C GLY A 20 0.98 -36.05 5.02
N PHE A 21 1.42 -35.28 4.02
CA PHE A 21 1.27 -33.82 4.00
C PHE A 21 -0.19 -33.39 4.00
N THR A 22 -1.02 -34.00 3.15
CA THR A 22 -2.45 -33.68 3.05
C THR A 22 -3.16 -33.96 4.37
N ALA A 23 -2.89 -35.10 5.02
CA ALA A 23 -3.46 -35.43 6.32
C ALA A 23 -3.07 -34.40 7.39
N LYS A 24 -1.81 -33.95 7.41
CA LYS A 24 -1.31 -32.94 8.34
C LYS A 24 -1.92 -31.55 8.10
N VAL A 25 -2.12 -31.17 6.84
CA VAL A 25 -2.78 -29.90 6.48
C VAL A 25 -4.26 -29.92 6.86
N MET A 26 -4.96 -31.02 6.57
CA MET A 26 -6.37 -31.17 6.92
C MET A 26 -6.59 -31.21 8.43
N ALA A 27 -5.71 -31.87 9.19
CA ALA A 27 -5.72 -31.83 10.65
C ALA A 27 -5.56 -30.39 11.18
N ARG A 28 -4.63 -29.61 10.61
CA ARG A 28 -4.37 -28.22 11.02
C ARG A 28 -5.51 -27.26 10.65
N LEU A 29 -6.16 -27.48 9.50
CA LEU A 29 -7.36 -26.74 9.10
C LEU A 29 -8.54 -27.06 10.03
N GLY A 30 -8.71 -28.33 10.41
CA GLY A 30 -9.72 -28.75 11.39
C GLY A 30 -9.51 -28.11 12.77
N GLU A 31 -8.26 -28.02 13.24
CA GLU A 31 -7.92 -27.31 14.48
C GLU A 31 -8.14 -25.78 14.41
N GLN A 32 -8.01 -25.19 13.22
CA GLN A 32 -8.16 -23.75 13.02
C GLN A 32 -9.62 -23.32 12.83
N LEU A 33 -10.49 -24.23 12.37
CA LEU A 33 -11.93 -24.03 12.23
C LEU A 33 -12.72 -24.36 13.50
N ALA A 34 -12.16 -25.16 14.41
CA ALA A 34 -12.69 -25.23 15.76
C ALA A 34 -12.61 -23.82 16.38
N PRO A 35 -13.70 -23.28 16.96
CA PRO A 35 -13.66 -21.98 17.59
C PRO A 35 -12.57 -22.03 18.66
N LYS A 36 -11.51 -21.24 18.43
CA LYS A 36 -10.35 -21.13 19.30
C LYS A 36 -10.76 -20.39 20.57
N ALA A 37 -11.57 -21.06 21.39
CA ALA A 37 -11.69 -20.78 22.80
C ALA A 37 -10.32 -21.09 23.41
N TRP A 38 -9.45 -20.08 23.40
CA TRP A 38 -8.37 -19.86 24.35
C TRP A 38 -7.85 -21.14 25.03
N ARG A 39 -7.08 -21.96 24.31
CA ARG A 39 -6.24 -22.99 24.96
C ARG A 39 -5.01 -22.29 25.55
N ILE A 40 -5.26 -21.42 26.52
CA ILE A 40 -4.28 -21.02 27.54
C ILE A 40 -4.11 -22.28 28.38
N GLU A 41 -2.88 -22.79 28.43
CA GLU A 41 -2.50 -23.92 29.27
C GLU A 41 -2.96 -23.68 30.71
N GLN A 42 -4.10 -24.28 31.07
CA GLN A 42 -4.60 -24.36 32.44
C GLN A 42 -3.79 -25.40 33.21
N ARG A 43 -2.48 -25.20 33.32
CA ARG A 43 -1.62 -25.92 34.27
C ARG A 43 -0.99 -24.97 35.29
N GLY A 44 -1.75 -23.95 35.67
CA GLY A 44 -1.39 -22.94 36.65
C GLY A 44 -2.62 -22.34 37.31
N LYS A 45 -3.25 -23.13 38.19
CA LYS A 45 -4.08 -22.76 39.34
C LYS A 45 -4.53 -21.28 39.42
N PHE A 46 -5.79 -21.03 39.07
CA PHE A 46 -6.73 -20.08 39.71
C PHE A 46 -6.16 -19.04 40.70
N SER A 47 -5.55 -17.96 40.22
CA SER A 47 -5.31 -16.75 41.04
C SER A 47 -5.84 -15.44 40.43
N LEU A 48 -6.42 -15.47 39.23
CA LEU A 48 -7.01 -14.29 38.58
C LEU A 48 -8.51 -14.12 38.89
N LEU A 49 -9.18 -15.17 39.38
CA LEU A 49 -10.61 -15.12 39.69
C LEU A 49 -10.93 -14.41 41.02
N ARG A 50 -9.88 -14.03 41.78
CA ARG A 50 -10.00 -13.38 43.10
C ARG A 50 -9.41 -11.97 43.13
N TRP A 51 -9.20 -11.36 41.96
CA TRP A 51 -8.71 -9.98 41.89
C TRP A 51 -9.83 -8.98 42.16
N PRO A 52 -9.60 -7.95 43.00
CA PRO A 52 -10.60 -6.94 43.29
C PRO A 52 -11.02 -6.25 41.99
N VAL A 53 -12.31 -5.94 41.88
CA VAL A 53 -12.94 -5.36 40.69
C VAL A 53 -12.17 -4.10 40.21
N ASN A 54 -11.60 -3.34 41.14
CA ASN A 54 -10.81 -2.15 40.88
C ASN A 54 -9.55 -2.42 40.04
N VAL A 55 -8.90 -3.58 40.21
CA VAL A 55 -7.70 -3.96 39.44
C VAL A 55 -8.08 -4.37 38.02
N ARG A 56 -9.25 -4.99 37.84
CA ARG A 56 -9.79 -5.33 36.51
C ARG A 56 -10.09 -4.07 35.70
N TRP A 57 -10.66 -3.05 36.34
CA TRP A 57 -10.90 -1.75 35.70
C TRP A 57 -9.60 -1.00 35.41
N ALA A 58 -8.60 -1.06 36.29
CA ALA A 58 -7.29 -0.45 36.04
C ALA A 58 -6.59 -1.07 34.82
N VAL A 59 -6.63 -2.40 34.67
CA VAL A 59 -6.06 -3.10 33.51
C VAL A 59 -6.85 -2.78 32.24
N ALA A 60 -8.18 -2.72 32.30
CA ALA A 60 -9.01 -2.33 31.17
C ALA A 60 -8.72 -0.90 30.70
N ALA A 61 -8.55 0.04 31.63
CA ALA A 61 -8.20 1.43 31.34
C ALA A 61 -6.80 1.55 30.70
N ALA A 62 -5.82 0.80 31.21
CA ALA A 62 -4.47 0.78 30.65
C ALA A 62 -4.45 0.22 29.21
N LEU A 63 -5.21 -0.84 28.95
CA LEU A 63 -5.36 -1.40 27.60
C LEU A 63 -6.09 -0.43 26.65
N ALA A 64 -7.13 0.25 27.13
CA ALA A 64 -7.82 1.28 26.33
C ALA A 64 -6.89 2.47 26.02
N ALA A 65 -6.10 2.93 26.99
CA ALA A 65 -5.16 4.03 26.79
C ALA A 65 -4.05 3.69 25.78
N THR A 66 -3.50 2.47 25.85
CA THR A 66 -2.48 2.02 24.89
C THR A 66 -3.02 1.85 23.48
N LEU A 67 -4.26 1.37 23.33
CA LEU A 67 -4.93 1.32 22.02
C LEU A 67 -5.18 2.72 21.44
N LEU A 68 -5.63 3.68 22.25
CA LEU A 68 -5.81 5.06 21.82
C LEU A 68 -4.49 5.70 21.38
N LEU A 69 -3.40 5.46 22.12
CA LEU A 69 -2.06 5.91 21.74
C LEU A 69 -1.59 5.29 20.43
N ALA A 70 -1.79 3.97 20.24
CA ALA A 70 -1.41 3.28 19.01
C ALA A 70 -2.20 3.79 17.79
N VAL A 71 -3.52 3.98 17.93
CA VAL A 71 -4.38 4.52 16.87
C VAL A 71 -4.04 5.98 16.58
N GLY A 72 -3.75 6.78 17.62
CA GLY A 72 -3.31 8.16 17.48
C GLY A 72 -2.00 8.28 16.71
N LEU A 73 -1.00 7.46 17.04
CA LEU A 73 0.29 7.41 16.34
C LEU A 73 0.14 6.94 14.88
N GLN A 74 -0.70 5.94 14.64
CA GLN A 74 -0.96 5.44 13.28
C GLN A 74 -1.68 6.47 12.40
N GLN A 75 -2.63 7.22 12.96
CA GLN A 75 -3.24 8.35 12.25
C GLN A 75 -2.24 9.46 11.97
N TYR A 76 -1.33 9.73 12.90
CA TYR A 76 -0.32 10.77 12.74
C TYR A 76 0.65 10.45 11.60
N GLN A 77 1.06 9.18 11.44
CA GLN A 77 1.87 8.74 10.31
C GLN A 77 1.13 8.92 8.98
N ARG A 78 -0.15 8.56 8.91
CA ARG A 78 -0.97 8.78 7.70
C ARG A 78 -1.12 10.25 7.33
N ARG A 79 -1.20 11.16 8.30
CA ARG A 79 -1.25 12.61 8.03
C ARG A 79 0.05 13.15 7.44
N GLN A 80 1.21 12.62 7.82
CA GLN A 80 2.48 13.06 7.24
C GLN A 80 2.64 12.64 5.78
N GLU A 81 2.16 11.45 5.42
CA GLU A 81 2.14 10.99 4.03
C GLU A 81 1.25 11.88 3.16
N GLN A 82 0.09 12.29 3.68
CA GLN A 82 -0.81 13.22 2.99
C GLN A 82 -0.18 14.60 2.77
N ALA A 83 0.49 15.17 3.79
CA ALA A 83 1.15 16.47 3.65
C ALA A 83 2.27 16.47 2.60
N ARG A 84 2.97 15.35 2.41
CA ARG A 84 3.97 15.20 1.33
C ARG A 84 3.30 15.06 -0.04
N ALA A 85 2.20 14.30 -0.12
CA ALA A 85 1.43 14.14 -1.34
C ALA A 85 0.78 15.45 -1.81
N GLU A 86 0.35 16.31 -0.89
CA GLU A 86 -0.22 17.63 -1.20
C GLU A 86 0.79 18.57 -1.87
N LYS A 87 2.04 18.59 -1.38
CA LYS A 87 3.11 19.40 -1.99
C LYS A 87 3.43 18.93 -3.41
N ALA A 88 3.50 17.62 -3.62
CA ALA A 88 3.71 17.05 -4.95
C ALA A 88 2.54 17.39 -5.89
N ARG A 89 1.29 17.30 -5.40
CA ARG A 89 0.10 17.70 -6.17
C ARG A 89 0.17 19.16 -6.63
N GLN A 90 0.48 20.09 -5.73
CA GLN A 90 0.58 21.50 -6.08
C GLN A 90 1.60 21.75 -7.20
N GLN A 91 2.78 21.12 -7.12
CA GLN A 91 3.81 21.23 -8.16
C GLN A 91 3.34 20.66 -9.50
N THR A 92 2.67 19.51 -9.49
CA THR A 92 2.15 18.90 -10.73
C THR A 92 1.07 19.75 -11.39
N ILE A 93 0.17 20.35 -10.60
CA ILE A 93 -0.89 21.23 -11.13
C ILE A 93 -0.28 22.47 -11.80
N LEU A 94 0.72 23.10 -11.17
CA LEU A 94 1.40 24.26 -11.75
C LEU A 94 2.16 23.90 -13.03
N ALA A 95 2.88 22.77 -13.04
CA ALA A 95 3.59 22.31 -14.23
C ALA A 95 2.63 22.04 -15.39
N LEU A 96 1.47 21.44 -15.10
CA LEU A 96 0.44 21.17 -16.11
C LEU A 96 -0.14 22.47 -16.68
N GLN A 97 -0.42 23.48 -15.83
CA GLN A 97 -0.88 24.80 -16.30
C GLN A 97 0.12 25.46 -17.22
N ILE A 98 1.41 25.44 -16.87
CA ILE A 98 2.48 25.99 -17.71
C ILE A 98 2.57 25.22 -19.03
N ALA A 99 2.46 23.89 -19.00
CA ALA A 99 2.47 23.06 -20.20
C ALA A 99 1.30 23.39 -21.12
N THR A 100 0.09 23.51 -20.58
CA THR A 100 -1.10 23.90 -21.35
C THR A 100 -0.94 25.28 -21.99
N GLN A 101 -0.44 26.26 -21.24
CA GLN A 101 -0.17 27.61 -21.78
C GLN A 101 0.82 27.59 -22.94
N LYS A 102 1.86 26.74 -22.88
CA LYS A 102 2.81 26.58 -23.98
C LYS A 102 2.19 25.86 -25.18
N MET A 103 1.33 24.87 -24.94
CA MET A 103 0.63 24.13 -26.00
C MET A 103 -0.28 25.05 -26.81
N ASP A 104 -1.04 25.92 -26.14
CA ASP A 104 -1.88 26.94 -26.79
C ASP A 104 -1.06 27.86 -27.71
N HIS A 105 0.17 28.20 -27.32
CA HIS A 105 1.05 29.04 -28.11
C HIS A 105 1.56 28.34 -29.38
N VAL A 106 1.77 27.02 -29.33
CA VAL A 106 2.11 26.20 -30.50
C VAL A 106 0.92 26.08 -31.43
N PHE A 107 -0.28 25.82 -30.90
CA PHE A 107 -1.50 25.74 -31.70
C PHE A 107 -1.83 27.08 -32.37
N GLN A 108 -1.70 28.21 -31.67
CA GLN A 108 -1.89 29.52 -32.31
C GLN A 108 -0.88 29.77 -33.44
N ARG A 109 0.38 29.34 -33.29
CA ARG A 109 1.39 29.49 -34.34
C ARG A 109 1.11 28.58 -35.55
N ALA A 110 0.72 27.33 -35.29
CA ALA A 110 0.32 26.40 -36.35
C ALA A 110 -0.91 26.92 -37.11
N ASN A 111 -1.92 27.44 -36.39
CA ASN A 111 -3.15 27.94 -36.98
C ASN A 111 -3.00 29.31 -37.67
N ARG A 112 -1.98 30.10 -37.31
CA ARG A 112 -1.62 31.36 -37.98
C ARG A 112 -0.73 31.18 -39.21
N THR A 113 -0.44 29.95 -39.65
CA THR A 113 0.29 29.71 -40.89
C THR A 113 -0.65 29.28 -42.01
N PRO A 114 -1.49 30.18 -42.60
CA PRO A 114 -2.05 29.92 -43.91
C PRO A 114 -0.93 30.07 -44.94
N ALA A 115 -0.61 28.97 -45.61
CA ALA A 115 0.08 28.87 -46.90
C ALA A 115 0.70 30.17 -47.44
N GLN A 116 1.92 30.48 -47.00
CA GLN A 116 2.74 31.49 -47.67
C GLN A 116 3.45 30.79 -48.85
N ASN A 117 2.74 30.69 -49.97
CA ASN A 117 3.32 30.35 -51.28
C ASN A 117 3.61 31.64 -52.05
N PRO A 118 4.85 32.19 -52.03
CA PRO A 118 5.29 33.11 -53.05
C PRO A 118 6.05 32.32 -54.13
N VAL A 119 5.32 31.72 -55.09
CA VAL A 119 5.98 31.30 -56.33
C VAL A 119 6.35 32.58 -57.07
N THR A 120 7.65 32.78 -57.14
CA THR A 120 8.32 34.02 -57.49
C THR A 120 8.13 34.27 -58.97
N ASN A 121 7.44 35.36 -59.31
CA ASN A 121 7.32 35.85 -60.68
C ASN A 121 8.69 36.36 -61.14
N LYS A 122 9.40 35.56 -61.94
CA LYS A 122 10.61 35.94 -62.69
C LYS A 122 10.59 35.26 -64.05
N GLU A 123 9.68 35.69 -64.88
CA GLU A 123 9.65 35.51 -66.33
C GLU A 123 9.07 36.81 -66.90
N GLN A 124 9.65 37.56 -67.83
CA GLN A 124 10.84 37.39 -68.66
C GLN A 124 11.42 38.78 -68.97
N LEU A 125 12.73 38.80 -69.22
CA LEU A 125 13.45 39.89 -69.89
C LEU A 125 13.05 39.97 -71.37
#